data_AF-A0A6N9RKV4-F1
#
_entry.id   AF-A0A6N9RKV4-F1
#
_cell.length_a   1.000
_cell.length_b   1.000
_cell.length_c   1.000
_cell.angle_alpha   90.00
_cell.angle_beta   90.00
_cell.angle_gamma   90.00
#
_symmetry.space_group_name_H-M   'P 1'
#
loop_
_entity.id
_entity.type
_entity.pdbx_description
1 polymer ?
#
loop_
_entity_poly.entity_id
_entity_poly.type
_entity_poly.pdbx_seq_one_letter_code
_entity_poly.pdbx_strand_id
1 'polypeptide(L)'
;MNEIDQYLNRHYQRADRVMLPIVWLLFVMSLALSGWHDTLKWALLIGLPAALIPTALIFASPGSLMTRSSFAAAVMIFAGLHIHQAAGMSELHFGIFVLLAILLVYRSWFVILVAAAVIALHHLSFNYLQQWGYDVVCFTKPGLGIVLSHAAYVVVEAAVLSYLSVLMHREIVQSAELDVRVTALAAGGNGDIDLSALPVKAQSKSAKDLEAVVATLRATVLSVRQGTDTIATASSQIAAGNQDLSSRTEQQAS
;
A
#
# COMPACT_ATOMS: atom_id res chain seq x y z
N MET A 1 6.87 15.68 5.77
CA MET A 1 6.41 14.30 5.46
C MET A 1 7.60 13.38 5.72
N ASN A 2 7.49 12.40 6.62
CA ASN A 2 8.60 11.52 6.97
C ASN A 2 8.94 10.59 5.78
N GLU A 3 10.13 9.99 5.72
CA GLU A 3 10.55 9.10 4.61
C GLU A 3 9.59 7.92 4.42
N ILE A 4 9.06 7.38 5.52
CA ILE A 4 8.01 6.34 5.48
C ILE A 4 6.76 6.83 4.75
N ASP A 5 6.29 8.04 5.04
CA ASP A 5 5.12 8.61 4.37
C ASP A 5 5.37 8.82 2.88
N GLN A 6 6.60 9.20 2.49
CA GLN A 6 6.99 9.33 1.08
C GLN A 6 6.98 7.97 0.38
N TYR A 7 7.47 6.92 1.04
CA TYR A 7 7.44 5.55 0.54
C TYR A 7 6.00 5.08 0.31
N LEU A 8 5.12 5.29 1.29
CA LEU A 8 3.70 4.97 1.18
C LEU A 8 3.00 5.77 0.08
N ASN A 9 3.32 7.06 -0.06
CA ASN A 9 2.75 7.89 -1.11
C ASN A 9 3.14 7.39 -2.50
N ARG A 10 4.41 7.02 -2.72
CA ARG A 10 4.86 6.40 -3.99
C ARG A 10 4.09 5.11 -4.30
N HIS A 11 3.78 4.30 -3.28
CA HIS A 11 2.94 3.12 -3.45
C HIS A 11 1.52 3.50 -3.89
N TYR A 12 0.87 4.48 -3.26
CA TYR A 12 -0.47 4.92 -3.67
C TYR A 12 -0.51 5.48 -5.08
N GLN A 13 0.52 6.23 -5.49
CA GLN A 13 0.65 6.72 -6.87
C GLN A 13 0.82 5.58 -7.89
N ARG A 14 1.51 4.49 -7.52
CA ARG A 14 1.58 3.29 -8.37
C ARG A 14 0.22 2.62 -8.47
N ALA A 15 -0.51 2.51 -7.35
CA ALA A 15 -1.87 1.97 -7.33
C ALA A 15 -2.82 2.78 -8.23
N ASP A 16 -2.74 4.11 -8.22
CA ASP A 16 -3.50 4.98 -9.13
C ASP A 16 -3.24 4.64 -10.61
N ARG A 17 -1.98 4.40 -10.99
CA ARG A 17 -1.61 4.01 -12.36
C ARG A 17 -2.12 2.63 -12.74
N VAL A 18 -2.26 1.71 -11.79
CA VAL A 18 -2.85 0.39 -12.01
C VAL A 18 -4.37 0.50 -12.18
N MET A 19 -5.02 1.36 -11.40
CA MET A 19 -6.48 1.54 -11.46
C MET A 19 -6.96 2.32 -12.69
N LEU A 20 -6.15 3.23 -13.21
CA LEU A 20 -6.50 4.03 -14.39
C LEU A 20 -6.94 3.19 -15.61
N PRO A 21 -6.15 2.21 -16.11
CA PRO A 21 -6.59 1.39 -17.24
C PRO A 21 -7.82 0.55 -16.93
N ILE A 22 -8.01 0.12 -15.67
CA ILE A 22 -9.20 -0.65 -15.25
C ILE A 22 -10.46 0.21 -15.41
N VAL A 23 -10.45 1.46 -14.93
CA VAL A 23 -11.60 2.36 -15.05
C VAL A 23 -11.92 2.68 -16.51
N TRP A 24 -10.91 2.89 -17.35
CA TRP A 24 -11.13 3.11 -18.79
C TRP A 24 -11.61 1.84 -19.50
N LEU A 25 -11.18 0.65 -19.09
CA LEU A 25 -11.71 -0.61 -19.58
C LEU A 25 -13.19 -0.78 -19.21
N LEU A 26 -13.60 -0.41 -17.99
CA LEU A 26 -15.01 -0.42 -17.58
C LEU A 26 -15.84 0.57 -18.40
N PHE A 27 -15.27 1.73 -18.77
CA PHE A 27 -15.91 2.67 -19.68
C PHE A 27 -16.11 2.08 -21.09
N VAL A 28 -15.07 1.46 -21.66
CA VAL A 28 -15.18 0.77 -22.96
C VAL A 28 -16.21 -0.35 -22.91
N MET A 29 -16.24 -1.13 -21.83
CA MET A 29 -17.27 -2.16 -21.60
C MET A 29 -18.67 -1.54 -21.53
N SER A 30 -18.84 -0.36 -20.91
CA SER A 30 -20.13 0.35 -20.88
C SER A 30 -20.58 0.80 -22.28
N LEU A 31 -19.64 1.25 -23.13
CA LEU A 31 -19.95 1.55 -24.53
C LEU A 31 -20.36 0.29 -25.29
N ALA A 32 -19.69 -0.85 -25.07
CA ALA A 32 -20.04 -2.12 -25.70
C ALA A 32 -21.43 -2.63 -25.30
N LEU A 33 -21.79 -2.52 -24.01
CA LEU A 33 -23.11 -2.90 -23.48
C LEU A 33 -24.23 -1.95 -23.93
N SER A 34 -23.89 -0.73 -24.36
CA SER A 34 -24.89 0.30 -24.66
C SER A 34 -25.89 -0.08 -25.76
N GLY A 35 -25.47 -0.94 -26.70
CA GLY A 35 -26.29 -1.40 -27.82
C GLY A 35 -27.35 -2.45 -27.45
N TRP A 36 -27.30 -3.05 -26.26
CA TRP A 36 -28.26 -4.09 -25.87
C TRP A 36 -29.66 -3.54 -25.59
N HIS A 37 -29.73 -2.37 -24.95
CA HIS A 37 -30.98 -1.75 -24.50
C HIS A 37 -31.04 -0.24 -24.78
N ASP A 38 -30.34 0.23 -25.81
CA ASP A 38 -30.26 1.64 -26.20
C ASP A 38 -29.89 2.60 -25.03
N THR A 39 -28.79 2.27 -24.35
CA THR A 39 -28.33 2.98 -23.15
C THR A 39 -27.09 3.85 -23.37
N LEU A 40 -26.81 4.23 -24.63
CA LEU A 40 -25.63 5.05 -24.98
C LEU A 40 -25.62 6.39 -24.23
N LYS A 41 -26.81 6.98 -24.02
CA LYS A 41 -26.98 8.20 -23.21
C LYS A 41 -26.36 8.06 -21.81
N TRP A 42 -26.55 6.91 -21.16
CA TRP A 42 -26.06 6.66 -19.81
C TRP A 42 -24.58 6.30 -19.79
N ALA A 43 -24.11 5.57 -20.80
CA ALA A 43 -22.69 5.31 -20.97
C ALA A 43 -21.89 6.61 -21.02
N LEU A 44 -22.38 7.61 -21.77
CA LEU A 44 -21.73 8.92 -21.86
C LEU A 44 -21.98 9.80 -20.63
N LEU A 45 -23.22 9.94 -20.18
CA LEU A 45 -23.58 10.88 -19.11
C LEU A 45 -23.03 10.45 -17.74
N ILE A 46 -23.05 9.15 -17.45
CA ILE A 46 -22.58 8.61 -16.16
C ILE A 46 -21.18 8.00 -16.29
N GLY A 47 -20.94 7.20 -17.32
CA GLY A 47 -19.67 6.51 -17.51
C GLY A 47 -18.51 7.46 -17.78
N LEU A 48 -18.69 8.48 -18.63
CA LEU A 48 -17.58 9.38 -18.97
C LEU A 48 -17.12 10.21 -17.75
N PRO A 49 -17.99 10.87 -16.95
CA PRO A 49 -17.55 11.51 -15.72
C PRO A 49 -16.95 10.54 -14.71
N ALA A 50 -17.50 9.33 -14.56
CA ALA A 50 -16.96 8.31 -13.66
C ALA A 50 -15.53 7.91 -14.02
N ALA A 51 -15.14 7.98 -15.30
CA ALA A 51 -13.75 7.78 -15.73
C ALA A 51 -12.88 9.04 -15.64
N LEU A 52 -13.42 10.20 -16.01
CA LEU A 52 -12.66 11.46 -16.09
C LEU A 52 -12.33 12.04 -14.72
N ILE A 53 -13.23 11.98 -13.75
CA ILE A 53 -13.01 12.52 -12.40
C ILE A 53 -11.79 11.90 -11.72
N PRO A 54 -11.69 10.56 -11.56
CA PRO A 54 -10.50 9.95 -10.96
C PRO A 54 -9.24 10.18 -11.82
N THR A 55 -9.38 10.22 -13.15
CA THR A 55 -8.27 10.55 -14.06
C THR A 55 -7.72 11.96 -13.78
N ALA A 56 -8.58 12.96 -13.64
CA ALA A 56 -8.18 14.33 -13.32
C ALA A 56 -7.52 14.43 -11.93
N LEU A 57 -8.03 13.67 -10.95
CA LEU A 57 -7.50 13.65 -9.59
C LEU A 57 -6.10 13.02 -9.48
N ILE A 58 -5.72 12.14 -10.41
CA ILE A 58 -4.33 11.67 -10.53
C ILE A 58 -3.38 12.84 -10.82
N PHE A 59 -3.76 13.79 -11.67
CA PHE A 59 -2.92 14.94 -12.00
C PHE A 59 -2.94 16.01 -10.90
N ALA A 60 -4.09 16.20 -10.24
CA ALA A 60 -4.26 17.23 -9.22
C ALA A 60 -3.72 16.83 -7.84
N SER A 61 -3.94 15.57 -7.42
CA SER A 61 -3.61 15.11 -6.07
C SER A 61 -3.21 13.62 -6.04
N PRO A 62 -2.13 13.22 -6.74
CA PRO A 62 -1.73 11.82 -6.91
C PRO A 62 -1.46 11.13 -5.55
N GLY A 63 -2.02 9.94 -5.35
CA GLY A 63 -1.88 9.14 -4.12
C GLY A 63 -2.70 9.64 -2.92
N SER A 64 -3.44 10.74 -3.06
CA SER A 64 -4.24 11.30 -1.96
C SER A 64 -5.41 10.39 -1.57
N LEU A 65 -5.98 10.59 -0.37
CA LEU A 65 -7.21 9.88 0.01
C LEU A 65 -8.37 10.20 -0.94
N MET A 66 -8.47 11.44 -1.40
CA MET A 66 -9.51 11.88 -2.33
C MET A 66 -9.44 11.13 -3.66
N THR A 67 -8.24 11.02 -4.25
CA THR A 67 -8.03 10.28 -5.50
C THR A 67 -8.41 8.80 -5.33
N ARG A 68 -7.96 8.15 -4.26
CA ARG A 68 -8.27 6.74 -3.98
C ARG A 68 -9.77 6.49 -3.78
N SER A 69 -10.42 7.36 -2.99
CA SER A 69 -11.87 7.30 -2.77
C SER A 69 -12.65 7.56 -4.06
N SER A 70 -12.17 8.42 -4.96
CA SER A 70 -12.80 8.65 -6.26
C SER A 70 -12.73 7.42 -7.16
N PHE A 71 -11.63 6.67 -7.14
CA PHE A 71 -11.53 5.38 -7.85
C PHE A 71 -12.49 4.34 -7.27
N ALA A 72 -12.61 4.25 -5.95
CA ALA A 72 -13.58 3.37 -5.29
C ALA A 72 -15.03 3.70 -5.68
N ALA A 73 -15.39 4.98 -5.71
CA ALA A 73 -16.71 5.40 -6.17
C ALA A 73 -16.90 5.08 -7.66
N ALA A 74 -15.92 5.38 -8.50
CA ALA A 74 -15.99 5.17 -9.94
C ALA A 74 -16.24 3.70 -10.32
N VAL A 75 -15.51 2.75 -9.71
CA VAL A 75 -15.71 1.33 -10.02
C VAL A 75 -17.09 0.83 -9.60
N MET A 76 -17.66 1.35 -8.50
CA MET A 76 -19.01 1.00 -8.08
C MET A 76 -20.10 1.66 -8.95
N ILE A 77 -19.85 2.89 -9.42
CA ILE A 77 -20.70 3.56 -10.42
C ILE A 77 -20.71 2.76 -11.72
N PHE A 78 -19.55 2.27 -12.18
CA PHE A 78 -19.48 1.42 -13.36
C PHE A 78 -20.21 0.09 -13.16
N ALA A 79 -20.07 -0.55 -12.00
CA ALA A 79 -20.82 -1.76 -11.69
C ALA A 79 -22.34 -1.52 -11.79
N GLY A 80 -22.85 -0.46 -11.14
CA GLY A 80 -24.26 -0.07 -11.23
C GLY A 80 -24.70 0.25 -12.66
N LEU A 81 -23.86 0.96 -13.42
CA LEU A 81 -24.12 1.28 -14.82
C LEU A 81 -24.20 0.01 -15.68
N HIS A 82 -23.24 -0.92 -15.58
CA HIS A 82 -23.28 -2.18 -16.33
C HIS A 82 -24.48 -3.03 -15.97
N ILE A 83 -24.88 -3.08 -14.70
CA ILE A 83 -26.10 -3.74 -14.24
C ILE A 83 -27.33 -3.13 -14.91
N HIS A 84 -27.43 -1.79 -14.95
CA HIS A 84 -28.53 -1.10 -15.60
C HIS A 84 -28.57 -1.36 -17.11
N GLN A 85 -27.42 -1.26 -17.78
CA GLN A 85 -27.31 -1.50 -19.23
C GLN A 85 -27.61 -2.95 -19.61
N ALA A 86 -27.41 -3.90 -18.69
CA ALA A 86 -27.75 -5.31 -18.84
C ALA A 86 -29.13 -5.66 -18.26
N ALA A 87 -30.02 -4.69 -18.05
CA ALA A 87 -31.38 -4.90 -17.54
C ALA A 87 -31.44 -5.71 -16.22
N GLY A 88 -30.46 -5.52 -15.33
CA GLY A 88 -30.45 -6.14 -14.01
C GLY A 88 -29.92 -7.58 -13.99
N MET A 89 -29.25 -8.06 -15.04
CA MET A 89 -28.65 -9.40 -15.10
C MET A 89 -27.74 -9.70 -13.90
N SER A 90 -27.92 -10.88 -13.30
CA SER A 90 -27.20 -11.30 -12.10
C SER A 90 -25.70 -11.51 -12.35
N GLU A 91 -25.31 -11.88 -13.57
CA GLU A 91 -23.91 -12.08 -13.94
C GLU A 91 -23.08 -10.80 -13.78
N LEU A 92 -23.67 -9.64 -14.09
CA LEU A 92 -23.00 -8.35 -13.95
C LEU A 92 -22.92 -7.87 -12.50
N HIS A 93 -23.77 -8.41 -11.60
CA HIS A 93 -23.65 -8.15 -10.16
C HIS A 93 -22.39 -8.77 -9.58
N PHE A 94 -21.88 -9.88 -10.15
CA PHE A 94 -20.62 -10.46 -9.71
C PHE A 94 -19.43 -9.49 -9.87
N GLY A 95 -19.54 -8.54 -10.80
CA GLY A 95 -18.55 -7.48 -11.00
C GLY A 95 -18.31 -6.62 -9.75
N ILE A 96 -19.30 -6.48 -8.86
CA ILE A 96 -19.15 -5.72 -7.60
C ILE A 96 -18.07 -6.36 -6.72
N PHE A 97 -18.13 -7.68 -6.52
CA PHE A 97 -17.18 -8.43 -5.70
C PHE A 97 -15.77 -8.39 -6.32
N VAL A 98 -15.67 -8.59 -7.63
CA VAL A 98 -14.40 -8.51 -8.36
C VAL A 98 -13.75 -7.12 -8.20
N LEU A 99 -14.54 -6.05 -8.36
CA LEU A 99 -14.04 -4.69 -8.26
C LEU A 99 -13.69 -4.29 -6.81
N LEU A 100 -14.45 -4.76 -5.81
CA LEU A 100 -14.09 -4.60 -4.40
C LEU A 100 -12.76 -5.27 -4.08
N ALA A 101 -12.53 -6.50 -4.56
CA ALA A 101 -11.26 -7.19 -4.39
C ALA A 101 -10.09 -6.46 -5.06
N ILE A 102 -10.28 -5.89 -6.26
CA ILE A 102 -9.25 -5.11 -6.96
C ILE A 102 -8.83 -3.87 -6.15
N LEU A 103 -9.75 -3.24 -5.39
CA LEU A 103 -9.43 -2.08 -4.55
C LEU A 103 -8.42 -2.39 -3.42
N LEU A 104 -8.12 -3.67 -3.13
CA LEU A 104 -7.02 -4.07 -2.25
C LEU A 104 -5.67 -3.52 -2.70
N VAL A 105 -5.51 -3.16 -3.99
CA VAL A 105 -4.30 -2.51 -4.50
C VAL A 105 -3.94 -1.24 -3.70
N TYR A 106 -4.95 -0.55 -3.17
CA TYR A 106 -4.75 0.64 -2.33
C TYR A 106 -4.38 0.33 -0.89
N ARG A 107 -4.55 -0.91 -0.42
CA ARG A 107 -4.24 -1.34 0.96
C ARG A 107 -4.83 -0.38 2.01
N SER A 108 -6.07 0.04 1.77
CA SER A 108 -6.75 1.02 2.59
C SER A 108 -8.18 0.56 2.85
N TRP A 109 -8.46 0.17 4.09
CA TRP A 109 -9.79 -0.27 4.52
C TRP A 109 -10.86 0.80 4.25
N PHE A 110 -10.51 2.08 4.40
CA PHE A 110 -11.43 3.19 4.15
C PHE A 110 -11.89 3.23 2.69
N VAL A 111 -11.01 2.94 1.74
CA VAL A 111 -11.34 2.93 0.30
C VAL A 111 -12.36 1.82 -0.01
N ILE A 112 -12.25 0.66 0.65
CA ILE A 112 -13.23 -0.44 0.54
C ILE A 112 -14.57 -0.01 1.11
N LEU A 113 -14.58 0.66 2.27
CA LEU A 113 -15.83 1.16 2.86
C LEU A 113 -16.51 2.20 1.98
N VAL A 114 -15.75 3.09 1.32
CA VAL A 114 -16.31 4.04 0.36
C VAL A 114 -17.02 3.29 -0.77
N ALA A 115 -16.39 2.28 -1.36
CA ALA A 115 -17.02 1.47 -2.40
C ALA A 115 -18.28 0.74 -1.89
N ALA A 116 -18.19 0.06 -0.74
CA ALA A 116 -19.32 -0.62 -0.12
C ALA A 116 -20.49 0.33 0.16
N ALA A 117 -20.21 1.54 0.63
CA ALA A 117 -21.24 2.55 0.87
C ALA A 117 -21.89 3.03 -0.43
N VAL A 118 -21.09 3.31 -1.47
CA VAL A 118 -21.62 3.73 -2.78
C VAL A 118 -22.54 2.67 -3.38
N ILE A 119 -22.12 1.40 -3.35
CA ILE A 119 -22.92 0.32 -3.95
C ILE A 119 -24.16 -0.02 -3.13
N ALA A 120 -24.09 0.07 -1.80
CA ALA A 120 -25.25 -0.09 -0.91
C ALA A 120 -26.28 1.01 -1.14
N LEU A 121 -25.83 2.28 -1.23
CA LEU A 121 -26.70 3.42 -1.54
C LEU A 121 -27.34 3.24 -2.92
N HIS A 122 -26.56 2.83 -3.93
CA HIS A 122 -27.08 2.53 -5.25
C HIS A 122 -28.17 1.45 -5.20
N HIS A 123 -27.88 0.27 -4.66
CA HIS A 123 -28.84 -0.85 -4.68
C HIS A 123 -30.11 -0.56 -3.89
N LEU A 124 -30.00 0.12 -2.75
CA LEU A 124 -31.17 0.47 -1.94
C LEU A 124 -32.03 1.53 -2.64
N SER A 125 -31.41 2.62 -3.10
CA SER A 125 -32.15 3.72 -3.74
C SER A 125 -32.71 3.33 -5.10
N PHE A 126 -31.93 2.66 -5.96
CA PHE A 126 -32.37 2.23 -7.28
C PHE A 126 -33.40 1.12 -7.21
N ASN A 127 -33.38 0.27 -6.17
CA ASN A 127 -34.48 -0.65 -5.90
C ASN A 127 -35.81 0.11 -5.72
N TYR A 128 -35.84 1.16 -4.90
CA TYR A 128 -37.07 1.92 -4.68
C TYR A 128 -37.48 2.73 -5.91
N LEU A 129 -36.53 3.39 -6.59
CA LEU A 129 -36.82 4.10 -7.84
C LEU A 129 -37.42 3.17 -8.89
N GLN A 130 -36.86 1.97 -9.05
CA GLN A 130 -37.38 0.95 -9.97
C GLN A 130 -38.80 0.49 -9.57
N GLN A 131 -39.07 0.29 -8.27
CA GLN A 131 -40.42 -0.06 -7.78
C GLN A 131 -41.45 1.06 -7.98
N TRP A 132 -41.00 2.32 -7.93
CA TRP A 132 -41.84 3.49 -8.18
C TRP A 132 -42.05 3.78 -9.67
N GLY A 133 -41.49 2.94 -10.56
CA GLY A 133 -41.69 3.05 -12.01
C GLY A 133 -40.78 4.05 -12.71
N TYR A 134 -39.69 4.51 -12.07
CA TYR A 134 -38.66 5.25 -12.76
C TYR A 134 -37.89 4.33 -13.74
N ASP A 135 -37.41 4.90 -14.83
CA ASP A 135 -36.64 4.22 -15.89
C ASP A 135 -35.19 3.93 -15.44
N VAL A 136 -35.06 3.21 -14.33
CA VAL A 136 -33.80 2.69 -13.80
C VAL A 136 -33.97 1.21 -13.50
N VAL A 137 -32.91 0.44 -13.78
CA VAL A 137 -32.94 -1.02 -13.63
C VAL A 137 -31.76 -1.43 -12.77
N CYS A 138 -32.05 -1.92 -11.57
CA CYS A 138 -31.05 -2.49 -10.68
C CYS A 138 -31.18 -4.01 -10.63
N PHE A 139 -32.40 -4.54 -10.59
CA PHE A 139 -32.67 -5.97 -10.51
C PHE A 139 -33.66 -6.39 -11.59
N THR A 140 -33.62 -7.65 -12.01
CA THR A 140 -34.67 -8.23 -12.88
C THR A 140 -36.04 -8.21 -12.18
N LYS A 141 -36.07 -8.37 -10.86
CA LYS A 141 -37.25 -8.21 -10.01
C LYS A 141 -36.86 -7.44 -8.74
N PRO A 142 -37.25 -6.17 -8.59
CA PRO A 142 -36.86 -5.40 -7.42
C PRO A 142 -37.62 -5.88 -6.18
N GLY A 143 -36.98 -5.79 -5.01
CA GLY A 143 -37.55 -6.21 -3.73
C GLY A 143 -36.54 -6.10 -2.60
N LEU A 144 -37.01 -5.80 -1.38
CA LEU A 144 -36.09 -5.69 -0.22
C LEU A 144 -35.37 -6.99 0.10
N GLY A 145 -35.98 -8.15 -0.17
CA GLY A 145 -35.33 -9.45 0.04
C GLY A 145 -34.03 -9.61 -0.76
N ILE A 146 -34.01 -9.21 -2.04
CA ILE A 146 -32.80 -9.31 -2.88
C ILE A 146 -31.76 -8.26 -2.50
N VAL A 147 -32.19 -7.08 -2.04
CA VAL A 147 -31.27 -6.06 -1.51
C VAL A 147 -30.58 -6.57 -0.25
N LEU A 148 -31.32 -7.15 0.68
CA LEU A 148 -30.77 -7.69 1.93
C LEU A 148 -29.82 -8.86 1.67
N SER A 149 -30.11 -9.74 0.71
CA SER A 149 -29.20 -10.83 0.37
C SER A 149 -27.90 -10.31 -0.23
N HIS A 150 -27.94 -9.37 -1.18
CA HIS A 150 -26.74 -8.74 -1.73
C HIS A 150 -25.94 -8.00 -0.66
N ALA A 151 -26.62 -7.22 0.18
CA ALA A 151 -25.99 -6.49 1.27
C ALA A 151 -25.26 -7.43 2.24
N ALA A 152 -25.82 -8.59 2.56
CA ALA A 152 -25.16 -9.57 3.43
C ALA A 152 -23.81 -10.03 2.86
N TYR A 153 -23.74 -10.36 1.57
CA TYR A 153 -22.48 -10.75 0.92
C TYR A 153 -21.48 -9.60 0.87
N VAL A 154 -21.90 -8.38 0.51
CA VAL A 154 -21.03 -7.19 0.46
C VAL A 154 -20.48 -6.85 1.84
N VAL A 155 -21.28 -6.97 2.91
CA VAL A 155 -20.82 -6.72 4.29
C VAL A 155 -19.73 -7.72 4.70
N VAL A 156 -19.95 -9.01 4.43
CA VAL A 156 -18.95 -10.05 4.75
C VAL A 156 -17.67 -9.83 3.95
N GLU A 157 -17.78 -9.60 2.65
CA GLU A 157 -16.62 -9.35 1.79
C GLU A 157 -15.87 -8.08 2.22
N ALA A 158 -16.56 -6.95 2.38
CA ALA A 158 -15.95 -5.69 2.77
C ALA A 158 -15.24 -5.79 4.13
N ALA A 159 -15.79 -6.57 5.08
CA ALA A 159 -15.14 -6.83 6.36
C ALA A 159 -13.82 -7.60 6.18
N VAL A 160 -13.83 -8.68 5.39
CA VAL A 160 -12.64 -9.48 5.10
C VAL A 160 -11.59 -8.66 4.35
N LEU A 161 -11.97 -7.96 3.29
CA LEU A 161 -11.05 -7.12 2.50
C LEU A 161 -10.50 -5.96 3.32
N SER A 162 -11.28 -5.38 4.22
CA SER A 162 -10.83 -4.34 5.15
C SER A 162 -9.78 -4.88 6.11
N TYR A 163 -10.02 -6.08 6.68
CA TYR A 163 -9.04 -6.76 7.52
C TYR A 163 -7.74 -7.05 6.77
N LEU A 164 -7.83 -7.63 5.56
CA LEU A 164 -6.66 -7.90 4.72
C LEU A 164 -5.92 -6.61 4.35
N SER A 165 -6.64 -5.52 4.07
CA SER A 165 -6.04 -4.21 3.79
C SER A 165 -5.23 -3.69 4.97
N VAL A 166 -5.71 -3.85 6.21
CA VAL A 166 -4.97 -3.46 7.42
C VAL A 166 -3.71 -4.31 7.58
N LEU A 167 -3.79 -5.62 7.30
CA LEU A 167 -2.63 -6.51 7.35
C LEU A 167 -1.58 -6.10 6.30
N MET A 168 -1.98 -5.95 5.04
CA MET A 168 -1.10 -5.52 3.94
C MET A 168 -0.53 -4.11 4.16
N HIS A 169 -1.26 -3.23 4.83
CA HIS A 169 -0.78 -1.90 5.20
C HIS A 169 0.34 -1.97 6.25
N ARG A 170 0.21 -2.86 7.25
CA ARG A 170 1.26 -3.08 8.25
C ARG A 170 2.53 -3.65 7.61
N GLU A 171 2.38 -4.57 6.66
CA GLU A 171 3.51 -5.16 5.93
C GLU A 171 4.28 -4.12 5.11
N ILE A 172 3.60 -3.18 4.43
CA ILE A 172 4.30 -2.14 3.66
C ILE A 172 4.98 -1.12 4.56
N VAL A 173 4.40 -0.79 5.72
CA VAL A 173 5.05 0.08 6.71
C VAL A 173 6.32 -0.60 7.25
N GLN A 174 6.25 -1.89 7.58
CA GLN A 174 7.43 -2.67 7.97
C GLN A 174 8.50 -2.69 6.87
N SER A 175 8.11 -2.90 5.62
CA SER A 175 9.04 -2.85 4.48
C SER A 175 9.68 -1.47 4.34
N ALA A 176 8.93 -0.39 4.53
CA ALA A 176 9.45 0.98 4.48
C ALA A 176 10.43 1.28 5.63
N GLU A 177 10.13 0.83 6.85
CA GLU A 177 11.04 0.96 8.00
C GLU A 177 12.38 0.26 7.76
N LEU A 178 12.35 -0.94 7.18
CA LEU A 178 13.56 -1.70 6.86
C LEU A 178 14.36 -1.02 5.74
N ASP A 179 13.70 -0.57 4.67
CA ASP A 179 14.34 0.11 3.53
C ASP A 179 15.10 1.37 3.97
N VAL A 180 14.44 2.22 4.77
CA VAL A 180 15.05 3.44 5.34
C VAL A 180 16.27 3.10 6.22
N ARG A 181 16.17 2.06 7.06
CA ARG A 181 17.27 1.65 7.94
C ARG A 181 18.45 1.07 7.19
N VAL A 182 18.20 0.19 6.22
CA VAL A 182 19.27 -0.41 5.40
C VAL A 182 19.96 0.68 4.58
N THR A 183 19.20 1.63 4.02
CA THR A 183 19.75 2.77 3.29
C THR A 183 20.62 3.65 4.20
N ALA A 184 20.20 3.88 5.44
CA ALA A 184 20.99 4.63 6.41
C ALA A 184 22.28 3.92 6.81
N LEU A 185 22.24 2.60 7.03
CA LEU A 185 23.44 1.80 7.31
C LEU A 185 24.45 1.85 6.14
N ALA A 186 23.96 1.88 4.91
CA ALA A 186 24.78 1.94 3.69
C ALA A 186 25.22 3.36 3.29
N ALA A 187 24.88 4.40 4.08
CA ALA A 187 25.12 5.79 3.72
C ALA A 187 26.61 6.18 3.70
N GLY A 188 27.49 5.40 4.32
CA GLY A 188 28.94 5.65 4.35
C GLY A 188 29.62 5.58 2.98
N GLY A 189 29.01 4.91 1.99
CA GLY A 189 29.59 4.71 0.67
C GLY A 189 30.84 3.81 0.69
N ASN A 190 31.34 3.40 -0.49
CA ASN A 190 32.59 2.63 -0.62
C ASN A 190 32.71 1.34 0.22
N GLY A 191 31.58 0.70 0.54
CA GLY A 191 31.54 -0.51 1.37
C GLY A 191 31.60 -0.26 2.88
N ASP A 192 31.58 1.01 3.32
CA ASP A 192 31.49 1.37 4.72
C ASP A 192 30.06 1.22 5.26
N ILE A 193 29.94 0.79 6.52
CA ILE A 193 28.66 0.58 7.20
C ILE A 193 28.59 1.49 8.42
N ASP A 194 27.70 2.48 8.37
CA ASP A 194 27.49 3.40 9.48
C ASP A 194 26.55 2.81 10.54
N LEU A 195 27.13 2.23 11.60
CA LEU A 195 26.39 1.67 12.73
C LEU A 195 25.88 2.74 13.74
N SER A 196 26.11 4.03 13.46
CA SER A 196 25.67 5.13 14.30
C SER A 196 24.33 5.75 13.87
N ALA A 197 23.93 5.54 12.61
CA ALA A 197 22.73 6.12 12.02
C ALA A 197 21.51 5.18 12.12
N LEU A 198 20.63 5.43 13.08
CA LEU A 198 19.28 4.85 13.12
C LEU A 198 18.23 5.96 13.02
N PRO A 199 17.81 6.33 11.80
CA PRO A 199 17.09 7.59 11.55
C PRO A 199 15.64 7.61 12.05
N VAL A 200 15.02 6.44 12.25
CA VAL A 200 13.60 6.33 12.60
C VAL A 200 13.42 5.31 13.72
N LYS A 201 12.62 5.63 14.74
CA LYS A 201 12.28 4.71 15.84
C LYS A 201 11.62 3.43 15.30
N ALA A 202 12.15 2.26 15.64
CA ALA A 202 11.59 0.98 15.19
C ALA A 202 10.21 0.74 15.82
N GLN A 203 9.19 0.55 14.99
CA GLN A 203 7.86 0.17 15.45
C GLN A 203 7.56 -1.29 15.13
N SER A 204 7.86 -1.74 13.91
CA SER A 204 7.68 -3.13 13.51
C SER A 204 8.64 -4.06 14.23
N LYS A 205 8.24 -5.34 14.38
CA LYS A 205 9.08 -6.37 14.99
C LYS A 205 10.42 -6.49 14.24
N SER A 206 10.37 -6.60 12.91
CA SER A 206 11.60 -6.73 12.11
C SER A 206 12.50 -5.50 12.18
N ALA A 207 11.96 -4.28 12.28
CA ALA A 207 12.79 -3.09 12.48
C ALA A 207 13.48 -3.12 13.86
N LYS A 208 12.80 -3.61 14.90
CA LYS A 208 13.38 -3.78 16.25
C LYS A 208 14.45 -4.87 16.27
N ASP A 209 14.20 -5.98 15.58
CA ASP A 209 15.16 -7.08 15.46
C ASP A 209 16.43 -6.60 14.72
N LEU A 210 16.27 -5.83 13.63
CA LEU A 210 17.40 -5.21 12.92
C LEU A 210 18.15 -4.21 13.80
N GLU A 211 17.45 -3.40 14.58
CA GLU A 211 18.05 -2.47 15.55
C GLU A 211 18.93 -3.20 16.56
N ALA A 212 18.43 -4.31 17.12
CA ALA A 212 19.17 -5.13 18.06
C ALA A 212 20.44 -5.71 17.41
N VAL A 213 20.34 -6.22 16.19
CA VAL A 213 21.51 -6.74 15.43
C VAL A 213 22.55 -5.65 15.20
N VAL A 214 22.14 -4.46 14.75
CA VAL A 214 23.06 -3.32 14.55
C VAL A 214 23.75 -2.92 15.86
N ALA A 215 23.00 -2.89 16.97
CA ALA A 215 23.56 -2.58 18.28
C ALA A 215 24.59 -3.63 18.74
N THR A 216 24.30 -4.92 18.53
CA THR A 216 25.25 -6.01 18.83
C THR A 216 26.52 -5.87 17.98
N LEU A 217 26.39 -5.65 16.66
CA LEU A 217 27.54 -5.45 15.77
C LEU A 217 28.40 -4.26 16.22
N ARG A 218 27.78 -3.14 16.58
CA ARG A 218 28.48 -1.97 17.09
C ARG A 218 29.28 -2.28 18.35
N ALA A 219 28.67 -2.99 19.31
CA ALA A 219 29.35 -3.39 20.54
C ALA A 219 30.55 -4.31 20.24
N THR A 220 30.38 -5.28 19.34
CA THR A 220 31.46 -6.19 18.93
C THR A 220 32.62 -5.44 18.27
N VAL A 221 32.36 -4.52 17.33
CA VAL A 221 33.40 -3.72 16.66
C VAL A 221 34.16 -2.85 17.67
N LEU A 222 33.47 -2.26 18.65
CA LEU A 222 34.10 -1.50 19.73
C LEU A 222 34.99 -2.39 20.61
N SER A 223 34.54 -3.59 20.98
CA SER A 223 35.35 -4.54 21.75
C SER A 223 36.59 -5.00 20.98
N VAL A 224 36.48 -5.24 19.67
CA VAL A 224 37.65 -5.60 18.83
C VAL A 224 38.65 -4.45 18.81
N ARG A 225 38.20 -3.20 18.60
CA ARG A 225 39.07 -2.01 18.61
C ARG A 225 39.78 -1.84 19.95
N GLN A 226 39.08 -2.01 21.06
CA GLN A 226 39.68 -1.94 22.40
C GLN A 226 40.72 -3.05 22.61
N GLY A 227 40.46 -4.26 22.12
CA GLY A 227 41.41 -5.37 22.12
C GLY A 227 42.68 -5.06 21.30
N THR A 228 42.53 -4.49 20.10
CA THR A 228 43.67 -4.11 19.27
C THR A 228 44.51 -3.00 19.90
N ASP A 229 43.89 -2.00 20.53
CA ASP A 229 44.61 -0.93 21.25
C ASP A 229 45.41 -1.48 22.44
N THR A 230 44.85 -2.47 23.14
CA THR A 230 45.52 -3.17 24.24
C THR A 230 46.74 -3.97 23.73
N ILE A 231 46.59 -4.69 22.61
CA ILE A 231 47.69 -5.45 21.97
C ILE A 231 48.79 -4.50 21.48
N ALA A 232 48.43 -3.37 20.86
CA ALA A 232 49.39 -2.37 20.38
C ALA A 232 50.20 -1.78 21.54
N THR A 233 49.53 -1.45 22.65
CA THR A 233 50.17 -0.95 23.88
C THR A 233 51.15 -1.99 24.44
N ALA A 234 50.71 -3.24 24.62
CA ALA A 234 51.57 -4.32 25.11
C ALA A 234 52.78 -4.58 24.19
N SER A 235 52.57 -4.53 22.87
CA SER A 235 53.64 -4.70 21.88
C SER A 235 54.69 -3.58 21.96
N SER A 236 54.27 -2.32 22.16
CA SER A 236 55.20 -1.20 22.37
C SER A 236 56.01 -1.35 23.67
N GLN A 237 55.40 -1.87 24.74
CA GLN A 237 56.06 -2.12 26.01
C GLN A 237 57.10 -3.25 25.89
N ILE A 238 56.76 -4.34 25.18
CA ILE A 238 57.69 -5.43 24.89
C ILE A 238 58.87 -4.91 24.07
N ALA A 239 58.61 -4.13 23.01
CA ALA A 239 59.67 -3.57 22.18
C ALA A 239 60.63 -2.67 22.97
N ALA A 240 60.10 -1.79 23.83
CA ALA A 240 60.90 -0.95 24.72
C ALA A 240 61.73 -1.79 25.72
N GLY A 241 61.12 -2.82 26.32
CA GLY A 241 61.81 -3.73 27.23
C GLY A 241 62.93 -4.53 26.54
N ASN A 242 62.72 -4.94 25.29
CA ASN A 242 63.72 -5.68 24.51
C ASN A 242 64.91 -4.79 24.12
N GLN A 243 64.68 -3.50 23.83
CA GLN A 243 65.74 -2.52 23.59
C GLN A 243 66.58 -2.28 24.85
N ASP A 244 65.93 -2.12 26.01
CA ASP A 244 66.62 -1.96 27.29
C ASP A 244 67.50 -3.19 27.59
N LEU A 245 66.96 -4.40 27.44
CA LEU A 245 67.70 -5.65 27.63
C LEU A 245 68.89 -5.77 26.66
N SER A 246 68.71 -5.41 25.39
CA SER A 246 69.80 -5.41 24.40
C SER A 246 70.93 -4.46 24.84
N SER A 247 70.60 -3.24 25.26
CA SER A 247 71.60 -2.26 25.70
C SER A 247 72.38 -2.72 26.95
N ARG A 248 71.70 -3.36 27.91
CA ARG A 248 72.34 -3.96 29.09
C ARG A 248 73.24 -5.14 28.73
N THR A 249 72.85 -5.93 27.74
CA THR A 249 73.65 -7.06 27.27
C THR A 249 74.92 -6.58 26.56
N GLU A 250 74.83 -5.53 25.74
CA GLU A 250 75.99 -4.89 25.10
C GLU A 250 76.96 -4.32 26.14
N GLN A 251 76.46 -3.60 27.15
CA GLN A 251 77.29 -3.06 28.24
C GLN A 251 78.00 -4.13 29.07
N GLN A 252 77.44 -5.34 29.20
CA GLN A 252 78.08 -6.45 29.92
C GLN A 252 79.09 -7.21 29.05
N ALA A 253 78.96 -7.15 27.72
CA ALA A 253 79.82 -7.84 26.78
C ALA A 253 81.05 -7.01 26.34
N SER A 254 81.03 -5.69 26.55
CA SER A 254 82.13 -4.74 26.30
C SER A 254 83.03 -4.54 27.51
#